data_AF-A0A953DYN1-F1
#
_entry.id   AF-A0A953DYN1-F1
#
_cell.length_a   1.000
_cell.length_b   1.000
_cell.length_c   1.000
_cell.angle_alpha   90.00
_cell.angle_beta   90.00
_cell.angle_gamma   90.00
#
_symmetry.space_group_name_H-M   'P 1'
#
loop_
_entity.id
_entity.type
_entity.pdbx_description
1 polymer ?
#
loop_
_entity_poly.entity_id
_entity_poly.type
_entity_poly.pdbx_seq_one_letter_code
_entity_poly.pdbx_strand_id
1 'polypeptide(L)'
;MKIAQHGPGREMPPDSPERAVTAEQVRDLREFLRRAFPALAGAPVVSTRLCMYCDTHDGHFWIARDPERPGLVIAAGDCGHGFKFAPVLGKIIADAAEGKSSPLLQKFRWRPETLPGSGTDAARLRQ
;
A
#
# COMPACT_ATOMS: atom_id res chain seq x y z
N MET A 1 13.02 -14.75 10.62
CA MET A 1 12.76 -14.39 9.20
C MET A 1 11.29 -14.06 9.05
N LYS A 2 10.97 -12.95 8.37
CA LYS A 2 9.59 -12.58 8.00
C LYS A 2 9.43 -12.79 6.49
N ILE A 3 8.33 -13.40 6.08
CA ILE A 3 7.93 -13.53 4.68
C ILE A 3 6.54 -12.93 4.52
N ALA A 4 6.29 -12.30 3.39
CA ALA A 4 5.03 -11.67 3.07
C ALA A 4 4.80 -11.73 1.57
N GLN A 5 3.53 -11.80 1.17
CA GLN A 5 3.12 -11.71 -0.22
C GLN A 5 2.62 -10.30 -0.47
N HIS A 6 3.23 -9.63 -1.45
CA HIS A 6 2.68 -8.39 -2.02
C HIS A 6 2.05 -8.73 -3.36
N GLY A 7 0.76 -8.44 -3.49
CA GLY A 7 -0.05 -8.69 -4.68
C GLY A 7 -1.38 -7.94 -4.56
N PRO A 8 -2.37 -8.22 -5.42
CA PRO A 8 -3.68 -7.57 -5.35
C PRO A 8 -4.37 -7.73 -3.99
N GLY A 9 -4.01 -8.79 -3.26
CA GLY A 9 -4.62 -9.10 -1.97
C GLY A 9 -6.11 -9.42 -2.12
N ARG A 10 -6.84 -9.31 -1.01
CA ARG A 10 -8.31 -9.28 -1.02
C ARG A 10 -8.76 -7.90 -0.60
N GLU A 11 -9.79 -7.37 -1.25
CA GLU A 11 -10.48 -6.19 -0.74
C GLU A 11 -11.11 -6.53 0.60
N MET A 12 -10.97 -5.63 1.56
CA MET A 12 -11.60 -5.79 2.86
C MET A 12 -11.98 -4.44 3.47
N PRO A 13 -13.15 -4.36 4.13
CA PRO A 13 -13.50 -3.19 4.92
C PRO A 13 -12.48 -2.93 6.04
N PRO A 14 -12.18 -1.66 6.35
CA PRO A 14 -11.19 -1.29 7.36
C PRO A 14 -11.62 -1.67 8.78
N ASP A 15 -12.87 -2.06 9.00
CA ASP A 15 -13.50 -2.52 10.25
C ASP A 15 -13.82 -4.02 10.23
N SER A 16 -13.44 -4.75 9.16
CA SER A 16 -13.71 -6.18 9.04
C SER A 16 -13.18 -6.98 10.25
N PRO A 17 -13.99 -7.91 10.81
CA PRO A 17 -13.54 -8.81 11.87
C PRO A 17 -12.61 -9.92 11.34
N GLU A 18 -12.57 -10.14 10.02
CA GLU A 18 -11.84 -11.23 9.37
C GLU A 18 -10.37 -10.88 9.10
N ARG A 19 -9.61 -10.56 10.16
CA ARG A 19 -8.19 -10.14 10.10
C ARG A 19 -7.19 -11.27 10.33
N ALA A 20 -7.57 -12.49 9.98
CA ALA A 20 -6.70 -13.65 10.09
C ALA A 20 -6.07 -14.00 8.73
N VAL A 21 -4.81 -14.44 8.79
CA VAL A 21 -4.14 -15.11 7.66
C VAL A 21 -4.73 -16.50 7.51
N THR A 22 -5.14 -16.88 6.30
CA THR A 22 -5.78 -18.17 6.04
C THR A 22 -4.75 -19.31 5.99
N ALA A 23 -5.21 -20.54 6.20
CA ALA A 23 -4.34 -21.72 6.07
C ALA A 23 -3.77 -21.85 4.64
N GLU A 24 -4.54 -21.45 3.63
CA GLU A 24 -4.10 -21.36 2.23
C GLU A 24 -2.95 -20.36 2.06
N GLN A 25 -3.08 -19.13 2.58
CA GLN A 25 -2.00 -18.14 2.51
C GLN A 25 -0.72 -18.62 3.20
N VAL A 26 -0.84 -19.34 4.32
CA VAL A 26 0.32 -19.95 5.00
C VAL A 26 0.97 -21.02 4.11
N ARG A 27 0.18 -21.85 3.44
CA ARG A 27 0.67 -22.89 2.53
C ARG A 27 1.41 -22.28 1.34
N ASP A 28 0.88 -21.22 0.74
CA ASP A 28 1.49 -20.56 -0.42
C ASP A 28 2.82 -19.89 -0.03
N LEU A 29 2.87 -19.21 1.13
CA LEU A 29 4.11 -18.66 1.70
C LEU A 29 5.14 -19.75 2.02
N ARG A 30 4.70 -20.94 2.47
CA ARG A 30 5.57 -22.11 2.70
C ARG A 30 6.15 -22.66 1.41
N GLU A 31 5.38 -22.67 0.33
CA GLU A 31 5.86 -23.10 -0.98
C GLU A 31 6.94 -22.16 -1.52
N PHE A 32 6.69 -20.84 -1.45
CA PHE A 32 7.71 -19.83 -1.74
C PHE A 32 8.96 -20.06 -0.89
N LEU A 33 8.80 -20.27 0.43
CA LEU A 33 9.92 -20.48 1.33
C LEU A 33 10.72 -21.74 0.99
N ARG A 34 10.06 -22.85 0.64
CA ARG A 34 10.73 -24.10 0.25
C ARG A 34 11.61 -23.91 -0.99
N ARG A 35 11.16 -23.08 -1.94
CA ARG A 35 11.91 -22.77 -3.16
C ARG A 35 13.07 -21.80 -2.90
N ALA A 36 12.82 -20.73 -2.14
CA ALA A 36 13.78 -19.65 -1.94
C ALA A 36 14.80 -19.95 -0.83
N PHE A 37 14.38 -20.60 0.26
CA PHE A 37 15.22 -20.93 1.41
C PHE A 37 14.90 -22.34 1.94
N PRO A 38 15.32 -23.41 1.23
CA PRO A 38 14.97 -24.80 1.56
C PRO A 38 15.28 -25.20 3.02
N ALA A 39 16.38 -24.69 3.58
CA ALA A 39 16.79 -24.95 4.97
C ALA A 39 15.76 -24.47 6.00
N LEU A 40 14.89 -23.51 5.66
CA LEU A 40 13.87 -22.97 6.54
C LEU A 40 12.47 -23.53 6.24
N ALA A 41 12.33 -24.45 5.28
CA ALA A 41 11.03 -24.97 4.85
C ALA A 41 10.20 -25.57 6.00
N GLY A 42 10.85 -26.22 6.97
CA GLY A 42 10.23 -26.82 8.16
C GLY A 42 10.23 -25.95 9.43
N ALA A 43 10.80 -24.73 9.40
CA ALA A 43 10.91 -23.89 10.59
C ALA A 43 9.52 -23.52 11.14
N PRO A 44 9.27 -23.48 12.46
CA PRO A 44 7.94 -23.19 13.01
C PRO A 44 7.47 -21.76 12.67
N VAL A 45 6.15 -21.58 12.49
CA VAL A 45 5.56 -20.24 12.37
C VAL A 45 5.33 -19.68 13.77
N VAL A 46 6.08 -18.64 14.14
CA VAL A 46 5.97 -18.00 15.47
C VAL A 46 4.81 -17.02 15.57
N SER A 47 4.39 -16.43 14.45
CA SER A 47 3.29 -15.46 14.39
C SER A 47 2.79 -15.27 12.96
N THR A 48 1.52 -14.94 12.80
CA THR A 48 0.94 -14.46 11.53
C THR A 48 0.25 -13.12 11.74
N ARG A 49 0.18 -12.29 10.69
CA ARG A 49 -0.52 -11.00 10.72
C ARG A 49 -1.01 -10.64 9.34
N LEU A 50 -2.22 -10.10 9.25
CA LEU A 50 -2.73 -9.46 8.05
C LEU A 50 -2.27 -7.99 8.02
N CYS A 51 -1.75 -7.54 6.87
CA CYS A 51 -1.34 -6.15 6.65
C CYS A 51 -2.29 -5.52 5.63
N MET A 52 -2.96 -4.44 6.01
CA MET A 52 -3.88 -3.69 5.14
C MET A 52 -3.22 -2.40 4.67
N TYR A 53 -3.54 -1.99 3.45
CA TYR A 53 -3.22 -0.69 2.88
C TYR A 53 -4.29 -0.34 1.83
N CYS A 54 -4.31 0.92 1.39
CA CYS A 54 -5.26 1.40 0.40
C CYS A 54 -4.55 1.70 -0.93
N ASP A 55 -5.16 1.25 -2.02
CA ASP A 55 -4.65 1.44 -3.37
C ASP A 55 -5.40 2.55 -4.09
N THR A 56 -4.68 3.46 -4.72
CA THR A 56 -5.25 4.30 -5.77
C THR A 56 -5.22 3.54 -7.10
N HIS A 57 -6.07 3.96 -8.04
CA HIS A 57 -6.17 3.29 -9.34
C HIS A 57 -4.89 3.36 -10.19
N ASP A 58 -4.05 4.38 -9.98
CA ASP A 58 -2.78 4.57 -10.69
C ASP A 58 -1.53 4.12 -9.92
N GLY A 59 -1.69 3.73 -8.65
CA GLY A 59 -0.59 3.29 -7.77
C GLY A 59 0.22 4.40 -7.10
N HIS A 60 -0.13 5.68 -7.31
CA HIS A 60 0.56 6.83 -6.70
C HIS A 60 -0.15 7.30 -5.42
N PHE A 61 0.57 7.99 -4.52
CA PHE A 61 -0.05 8.58 -3.33
C PHE A 61 -1.20 9.54 -3.67
N TRP A 62 -2.15 9.70 -2.75
CA TRP A 62 -3.17 10.73 -2.78
C TRP A 62 -2.90 11.73 -1.64
N ILE A 63 -2.19 12.81 -1.97
CA ILE A 63 -1.79 13.87 -1.04
C ILE A 63 -2.28 15.19 -1.58
N ALA A 64 -3.46 15.63 -1.15
CA ALA A 64 -4.13 16.79 -1.69
C ALA A 64 -5.11 17.39 -0.68
N ARG A 65 -5.42 18.68 -0.83
CA ARG A 65 -6.58 19.29 -0.17
C ARG A 65 -7.86 18.76 -0.82
N ASP A 66 -8.88 18.54 0.00
CA ASP A 66 -10.21 18.18 -0.49
C ASP A 66 -10.84 19.41 -1.19
N PRO A 67 -11.32 19.28 -2.44
CA PRO A 67 -11.89 20.41 -3.18
C PRO A 67 -13.24 20.88 -2.66
N GLU A 68 -13.98 20.04 -1.94
CA GLU A 68 -15.32 20.31 -1.42
C GLU A 68 -15.32 20.66 0.07
N ARG A 69 -14.25 20.31 0.80
CA ARG A 69 -14.15 20.47 2.26
C ARG A 69 -12.96 21.35 2.64
N PRO A 70 -13.16 22.67 2.78
CA PRO A 70 -12.11 23.60 3.18
C PRO A 70 -11.43 23.17 4.50
N GLY A 71 -10.10 23.15 4.50
CA GLY A 71 -9.29 22.76 5.65
C GLY A 71 -9.00 21.26 5.78
N LEU A 72 -9.64 20.39 4.97
CA LEU A 72 -9.32 18.97 4.94
C LEU A 72 -8.16 18.68 3.99
N VAL A 73 -7.17 17.93 4.48
CA VAL A 73 -6.04 17.40 3.69
C VAL A 73 -6.10 15.87 3.72
N ILE A 74 -6.10 15.26 2.54
CA ILE A 74 -5.99 13.83 2.36
C ILE A 74 -4.51 13.45 2.25
N ALA A 75 -4.11 12.39 2.94
CA ALA A 75 -2.81 11.76 2.84
C ALA A 75 -3.00 10.23 2.91
N ALA A 76 -3.30 9.62 1.77
CA ALA A 76 -3.68 8.21 1.66
C ALA A 76 -3.08 7.59 0.38
N GLY A 77 -3.52 6.37 0.05
CA GLY A 77 -3.11 5.71 -1.19
C GLY A 77 -1.66 5.27 -1.16
N ASP A 78 -1.19 4.70 -0.04
CA ASP A 78 0.20 4.29 0.12
C ASP A 78 0.60 3.16 -0.83
N CYS A 79 -0.40 2.46 -1.39
CA CYS A 79 -0.22 1.47 -2.44
C CYS A 79 0.80 0.38 -2.06
N GLY A 80 0.93 0.04 -0.77
CA GLY A 80 1.84 -0.99 -0.28
C GLY A 80 3.32 -0.60 -0.35
N HIS A 81 3.65 0.64 -0.72
CA HIS A 81 5.02 1.12 -0.86
C HIS A 81 5.36 2.32 0.03
N GLY A 82 4.39 2.89 0.75
CA GLY A 82 4.57 4.08 1.57
C GLY A 82 5.67 4.01 2.63
N PHE A 83 5.94 2.82 3.20
CA PHE A 83 6.91 2.67 4.29
C PHE A 83 8.32 3.16 3.91
N LYS A 84 8.80 2.89 2.69
CA LYS A 84 10.14 3.32 2.25
C LYS A 84 10.25 4.84 2.05
N PHE A 85 9.11 5.53 1.99
CA PHE A 85 9.02 6.99 1.84
C PHE A 85 8.72 7.71 3.17
N ALA A 86 8.61 6.99 4.29
CA ALA A 86 8.31 7.59 5.60
C ALA A 86 9.15 8.84 5.94
N PRO A 87 10.48 8.90 5.66
CA PRO A 87 11.27 10.09 5.96
C PRO A 87 10.88 11.35 5.18
N VAL A 88 10.25 11.22 4.01
CA VAL A 88 9.95 12.35 3.12
C VAL A 88 8.46 12.71 3.08
N LEU A 89 7.57 11.78 3.43
CA LEU A 89 6.12 12.00 3.35
C LEU A 89 5.64 13.17 4.23
N GLY A 90 6.21 13.33 5.43
CA GLY A 90 5.81 14.41 6.35
C GLY A 90 5.96 15.80 5.73
N LYS A 91 7.06 16.06 5.02
CA LYS A 91 7.30 17.34 4.35
C LYS A 91 6.32 17.58 3.20
N ILE A 92 6.04 16.54 2.41
CA ILE A 92 5.10 16.63 1.28
C ILE A 92 3.68 16.92 1.78
N ILE A 93 3.26 16.23 2.85
CA ILE A 93 1.95 16.43 3.47
C ILE A 93 1.84 17.85 4.07
N ALA A 94 2.89 18.34 4.74
CA ALA A 94 2.92 19.72 5.24
C ALA A 94 2.81 20.74 4.10
N ASP A 95 3.50 20.53 2.97
CA ASP A 95 3.39 21.42 1.82
C ASP A 95 1.97 21.45 1.24
N ALA A 96 1.29 20.31 1.19
CA ALA A 96 -0.13 20.25 0.80
C ALA A 96 -1.01 21.02 1.79
N ALA A 97 -0.78 20.84 3.09
CA ALA A 97 -1.51 21.52 4.15
C ALA A 97 -1.27 23.04 4.16
N GLU A 98 -0.10 23.51 3.72
CA GLU A 98 0.25 24.94 3.61
C GLU A 98 -0.13 25.54 2.24
N GLY A 99 -0.58 24.72 1.28
CA GLY A 99 -1.02 25.20 -0.04
C GLY A 99 0.14 25.58 -0.95
N LYS A 100 1.31 24.99 -0.72
CA LYS A 100 2.49 25.19 -1.56
C LYS A 100 2.33 24.43 -2.89
N SER A 101 3.03 24.89 -3.92
CA SER A 101 3.10 24.19 -5.20
C SER A 101 4.40 23.39 -5.29
N SER A 102 4.32 22.14 -5.73
CA SER A 102 5.49 21.33 -6.07
C SER A 102 5.15 20.27 -7.13
N PRO A 103 6.13 19.77 -7.90
CA PRO A 103 5.91 18.69 -8.86
C PRO A 103 5.32 17.42 -8.23
N LEU A 104 5.69 17.12 -6.98
CA LEU A 104 5.15 15.97 -6.24
C LEU A 104 3.67 16.18 -5.89
N LEU A 105 3.27 17.38 -5.49
CA LEU A 105 1.86 17.68 -5.20
C LEU A 105 1.00 17.67 -6.46
N GLN A 106 1.55 18.03 -7.62
CA GLN A 106 0.85 17.85 -8.90
C GLN A 106 0.69 16.37 -9.26
N LYS A 107 1.70 15.56 -8.98
CA LYS A 107 1.63 14.11 -9.17
C LYS A 107 0.61 13.44 -8.25
N PHE A 108 0.54 13.84 -6.98
CA PHE A 108 -0.31 13.24 -5.95
C PHE A 108 -1.64 13.98 -5.71
N ARG A 109 -2.01 14.89 -6.62
CA ARG A 109 -3.22 15.72 -6.56
C ARG A 109 -4.51 14.90 -6.42
N TRP A 110 -5.59 15.61 -6.09
CA TRP A 110 -6.96 15.12 -6.22
C TRP A 110 -7.26 14.78 -7.69
N ARG A 111 -7.60 13.52 -7.97
CA ARG A 111 -7.67 12.98 -9.35
C ARG A 111 -8.75 11.91 -9.59
N PRO A 112 -10.04 12.21 -9.32
CA PRO A 112 -11.13 11.25 -9.47
C PRO A 112 -11.32 10.73 -10.90
N GLU A 113 -10.74 11.41 -11.91
CA GLU A 113 -10.73 10.97 -13.31
C GLU A 113 -9.89 9.71 -13.57
N THR A 114 -9.07 9.28 -12.61
CA THR A 114 -8.16 8.13 -12.77
C THR A 114 -8.93 6.81 -12.76
N LEU A 115 -8.91 6.07 -13.87
CA LEU A 115 -9.65 4.82 -14.01
C LEU A 115 -8.92 3.59 -13.43
N PRO A 116 -9.63 2.58 -12.90
CA PRO A 116 -9.03 1.31 -12.50
C PRO A 116 -8.18 0.68 -13.61
N GLY A 117 -7.02 0.13 -13.25
CA GLY A 117 -6.12 -0.53 -14.21
C GLY A 117 -5.23 0.43 -15.01
N SER A 118 -5.31 1.74 -14.77
CA SER A 118 -4.39 2.75 -15.34
C SER A 118 -3.06 2.86 -14.57
N GLY A 119 -2.73 1.86 -13.74
CA GLY A 119 -1.52 1.79 -12.94
C GLY A 119 -0.25 2.05 -13.75
N THR A 120 0.42 3.17 -13.45
CA THR A 120 1.74 3.50 -14.04
C THR A 120 2.86 3.37 -13.02
N ASP A 121 2.54 3.10 -11.74
CA ASP A 121 3.55 2.94 -10.71
C ASP A 121 4.40 1.69 -10.95
N ALA A 122 5.71 1.90 -11.08
CA ALA A 122 6.68 0.84 -11.33
C ALA A 122 6.74 -0.22 -10.21
N ALA A 123 6.36 0.12 -8.98
CA ALA A 123 6.26 -0.82 -7.88
C ALA A 123 5.08 -1.80 -8.02
N ARG A 124 4.16 -1.54 -8.96
CA ARG A 124 2.94 -2.32 -9.20
C ARG A 124 2.79 -2.82 -10.63
N LEU A 125 3.82 -2.68 -11.45
CA LEU A 125 3.84 -3.28 -12.78
C LEU A 125 3.63 -4.79 -12.64
N ARG A 126 2.55 -5.29 -13.26
CA ARG A 126 2.19 -6.70 -13.26
C ARG A 126 3.37 -7.49 -13.85
N GLN A 127 4.04 -8.28 -13.01
CA GLN A 127 4.90 -9.38 -13.46
C GLN A 127 4.03 -10.59 -13.78
#